data_AF-A0A6J0UFG9-F1
#
_entry.id   AF-A0A6J0UFG9-F1
#
_cell.length_a   1.000
_cell.length_b   1.000
_cell.length_c   1.000
_cell.angle_alpha   90.00
_cell.angle_beta   90.00
_cell.angle_gamma   90.00
#
_symmetry.space_group_name_H-M   'P 1'
#
loop_
_entity.id
_entity.type
_entity.pdbx_description
1 polymer ?
#
loop_
_entity_poly.entity_id
_entity_poly.type
_entity_poly.pdbx_seq_one_letter_code
_entity_poly.pdbx_strand_id
1 'polypeptide(L)'
;MATRSRGAPLPPPANPSPPPTSGAGAPPNRTRRGKRPHFRPPIGHSRNVPPPPMERRDVPVRRGDVGGACAAASYGKANQAPYAIDSEAVPSLAQLDAFRRHLAARTAEKERRHMQFLDTKQQIVHCMEELERSPDTSFERDVVCEDEEAFCLSTENIAALKSLLQQLEDERVRKEASCEELRSRILTLWDRLQVPAEEREAFAPNMVGSTARTMKSLQSEVDRLEELKLQNLRNVIEAVRAELADFWDKCFYGEEQKRSFSPYYQDDFNENLLREHDDEAERIKQYYEQHRELFEAIHKWEENWHLFQELERKATDPSRFANRGGNLLKEEKLRVKLQKTLPKLEEELKGRVELWEQEHGQAFLVRGQRFLEYVAEQWHVYHLEKERERQERQLKKSRQMEEEMRYGTSPRTPSKRRALGLTTPSKARRFNITASTPNSTIRSVLGGSVFSSPASHPPLSGRKPLRTPSRTATKPPHQGRLEHNKENVSQLNGTALSGGCTSTAPLQRPCGINSVASTYSEFARELSKASKSEPRSGILNSTASNIES
;
A
#
# COMPACT_ATOMS: atom_id res chain seq x y z
N MET A 1 47.37 -40.10 -54.01
CA MET A 1 48.13 -40.40 -52.77
C MET A 1 47.33 -39.91 -51.56
N ALA A 2 47.71 -40.30 -50.34
CA ALA A 2 47.04 -40.00 -49.05
C ALA A 2 45.56 -40.50 -48.96
N THR A 3 45.27 -41.73 -48.53
CA THR A 3 45.32 -42.35 -47.16
C THR A 3 44.18 -41.98 -46.22
N ARG A 4 43.45 -43.01 -45.75
CA ARG A 4 42.39 -42.96 -44.73
C ARG A 4 42.92 -42.54 -43.35
N SER A 5 42.01 -42.05 -42.50
CA SER A 5 41.77 -42.72 -41.20
C SER A 5 40.30 -42.60 -40.79
N ARG A 6 39.82 -43.47 -39.89
CA ARG A 6 38.48 -43.42 -39.27
C ARG A 6 38.64 -43.23 -37.76
N GLY A 7 38.01 -42.19 -37.21
CA GLY A 7 37.82 -42.07 -35.76
C GLY A 7 36.65 -42.93 -35.27
N ALA A 8 36.74 -43.42 -34.02
CA ALA A 8 35.67 -44.15 -33.34
C ALA A 8 34.83 -43.22 -32.44
N PRO A 9 33.56 -43.54 -32.15
CA PRO A 9 32.73 -42.75 -31.24
C PRO A 9 33.13 -42.93 -29.77
N LEU A 10 32.93 -41.88 -28.97
CA LEU A 10 33.12 -41.88 -27.51
C LEU A 10 31.84 -42.38 -26.77
N PRO A 11 31.97 -42.93 -25.56
CA PRO A 11 30.85 -43.42 -24.77
C PRO A 11 30.01 -42.29 -24.12
N PRO A 12 28.75 -42.56 -23.73
CA PRO A 12 27.87 -41.59 -23.06
C PRO A 12 28.29 -41.31 -21.60
N PRO A 13 27.87 -40.17 -21.01
CA PRO A 13 28.17 -39.80 -19.62
C PRO A 13 27.40 -40.64 -18.60
N ALA A 14 27.90 -40.64 -17.36
CA ALA A 14 27.36 -41.44 -16.25
C ALA A 14 26.15 -40.77 -15.54
N ASN A 15 25.28 -41.59 -14.94
CA ASN A 15 24.16 -41.13 -14.11
C ASN A 15 24.65 -40.49 -12.79
N PRO A 16 23.95 -39.46 -12.26
CA PRO A 16 24.24 -38.88 -10.95
C PRO A 16 23.77 -39.79 -9.80
N SER A 17 24.49 -39.73 -8.68
CA SER A 17 24.15 -40.44 -7.43
C SER A 17 22.99 -39.77 -6.67
N PRO A 18 22.15 -40.53 -5.94
CA PRO A 18 21.09 -39.97 -5.11
C PRO A 18 21.62 -39.28 -3.83
N PRO A 19 20.87 -38.32 -3.24
CA PRO A 19 21.24 -37.66 -2.00
C PRO A 19 21.02 -38.55 -0.76
N PRO A 20 21.76 -38.32 0.35
CA PRO A 20 21.61 -39.09 1.59
C PRO A 20 20.32 -38.74 2.34
N THR A 21 19.72 -39.76 2.98
CA THR A 21 18.47 -39.64 3.75
C THR A 21 18.65 -39.11 5.16
N SER A 22 17.59 -38.49 5.69
CA SER A 22 17.49 -38.04 7.08
C SER A 22 17.51 -39.20 8.07
N GLY A 23 18.19 -39.02 9.22
CA GLY A 23 18.23 -39.96 10.33
C GLY A 23 17.50 -39.42 11.56
N ALA A 24 16.48 -40.14 12.03
CA ALA A 24 15.74 -39.82 13.27
C ALA A 24 16.23 -40.70 14.45
N GLY A 25 16.28 -40.13 15.66
CA GLY A 25 16.70 -40.83 16.88
C GLY A 25 16.00 -40.28 18.14
N ALA A 26 15.25 -41.14 18.83
CA ALA A 26 14.26 -40.78 19.84
C ALA A 26 14.82 -40.71 21.31
N PRO A 27 14.04 -40.26 22.32
CA PRO A 27 14.52 -39.90 23.68
C PRO A 27 14.41 -41.05 24.71
N PRO A 28 14.64 -40.79 26.02
CA PRO A 28 13.52 -41.02 26.97
C PRO A 28 13.43 -40.17 28.28
N ASN A 29 12.18 -39.86 28.64
CA ASN A 29 11.55 -39.87 29.99
C ASN A 29 11.92 -38.93 31.19
N ARG A 30 10.89 -38.14 31.60
CA ARG A 30 10.15 -38.15 32.92
C ARG A 30 10.94 -38.08 34.25
N THR A 31 10.62 -37.24 35.25
CA THR A 31 9.32 -36.65 35.72
C THR A 31 9.50 -35.17 36.21
N ARG A 32 8.73 -34.45 37.07
CA ARG A 32 7.65 -34.77 38.07
C ARG A 32 6.66 -33.59 38.32
N ARG A 33 6.13 -33.46 39.56
CA ARG A 33 5.02 -32.58 40.06
C ARG A 33 5.55 -31.30 40.75
N GLY A 34 4.81 -30.20 40.91
CA GLY A 34 3.47 -29.81 40.38
C GLY A 34 2.63 -28.85 41.27
N LYS A 35 1.47 -28.41 40.75
CA LYS A 35 0.26 -27.77 41.38
C LYS A 35 0.27 -26.32 41.95
N ARG A 36 -0.70 -25.51 41.48
CA ARG A 36 -1.46 -24.44 42.20
C ARG A 36 -2.80 -25.01 42.74
N PRO A 37 -3.51 -24.38 43.72
CA PRO A 37 -4.60 -23.37 43.52
C PRO A 37 -4.48 -22.16 44.52
N HIS A 38 -5.15 -20.98 44.51
CA HIS A 38 -6.43 -20.36 44.05
C HIS A 38 -7.52 -20.10 45.13
N PHE A 39 -7.81 -18.80 45.41
CA PHE A 39 -9.10 -18.17 45.85
C PHE A 39 -9.75 -18.52 47.23
N ARG A 40 -10.55 -17.68 47.95
CA ARG A 40 -10.94 -16.21 47.95
C ARG A 40 -11.33 -15.76 49.42
N PRO A 41 -12.21 -14.75 49.78
CA PRO A 41 -12.12 -14.02 51.08
C PRO A 41 -13.33 -14.22 52.03
N PRO A 42 -13.47 -13.41 53.11
CA PRO A 42 -14.70 -12.59 53.27
C PRO A 42 -14.44 -11.13 53.79
N ILE A 43 -15.49 -10.46 54.31
CA ILE A 43 -15.67 -8.99 54.44
C ILE A 43 -15.74 -8.54 55.92
N GLY A 44 -15.36 -7.28 56.24
CA GLY A 44 -15.72 -6.61 57.50
C GLY A 44 -15.47 -5.08 57.48
N HIS A 45 -16.37 -4.28 58.07
CA HIS A 45 -16.22 -2.83 58.29
C HIS A 45 -15.91 -2.49 59.76
N SER A 46 -15.13 -1.42 60.02
CA SER A 46 -15.45 -0.41 61.06
C SER A 46 -14.55 0.85 60.94
N ARG A 47 -14.79 1.86 61.80
CA ARG A 47 -14.07 3.16 61.92
C ARG A 47 -13.43 3.35 63.33
N ASN A 48 -12.70 4.47 63.48
CA ASN A 48 -12.20 5.15 64.72
C ASN A 48 -10.82 4.66 65.24
N VAL A 49 -9.72 5.45 65.24
CA VAL A 49 -9.41 6.70 66.00
C VAL A 49 -9.50 6.52 67.53
N PRO A 50 -8.47 6.85 68.36
CA PRO A 50 -7.00 6.82 68.17
C PRO A 50 -6.29 6.14 69.38
N PRO A 51 -4.94 6.23 69.53
CA PRO A 51 -4.25 5.97 70.81
C PRO A 51 -3.64 7.25 71.46
N PRO A 52 -3.98 7.58 72.73
CA PRO A 52 -3.26 8.54 73.58
C PRO A 52 -2.12 7.84 74.39
N PRO A 53 -1.33 8.55 75.24
CA PRO A 53 0.04 8.14 75.58
C PRO A 53 0.21 7.39 76.93
N MET A 54 1.42 6.88 77.16
CA MET A 54 1.97 6.63 78.51
C MET A 54 3.45 7.05 78.63
N GLU A 55 3.85 7.38 79.86
CA GLU A 55 5.12 8.01 80.22
C GLU A 55 6.16 7.03 80.81
N ARG A 56 7.43 7.45 80.71
CA ARG A 56 8.57 7.23 81.65
C ARG A 56 8.87 5.81 82.16
N ARG A 57 10.15 5.43 82.01
CA ARG A 57 11.05 5.33 83.17
C ARG A 57 12.42 5.97 82.91
N ASP A 58 12.84 6.77 83.88
CA ASP A 58 14.16 7.38 84.08
C ASP A 58 15.25 6.29 84.33
N VAL A 59 16.58 6.49 84.41
CA VAL A 59 17.53 7.63 84.55
C VAL A 59 18.97 7.05 84.25
N PRO A 60 20.15 7.75 84.21
CA PRO A 60 20.47 9.14 84.56
C PRO A 60 21.18 10.03 83.53
N VAL A 61 21.03 11.32 83.78
CA VAL A 61 21.90 12.47 83.50
C VAL A 61 23.41 12.18 83.32
N ARG A 62 23.99 12.74 82.25
CA ARG A 62 25.22 13.56 82.34
C ARG A 62 24.88 14.98 81.87
N ARG A 63 25.41 16.01 82.56
CA ARG A 63 25.29 17.41 82.13
C ARG A 63 26.36 17.71 81.07
N GLY A 64 26.05 18.66 80.18
CA GLY A 64 27.00 19.19 79.18
C GLY A 64 26.26 19.99 78.11
N ASP A 65 26.15 21.30 78.31
CA ASP A 65 25.52 22.20 77.33
C ASP A 65 26.35 22.29 76.04
N VAL A 66 25.71 22.02 74.89
CA VAL A 66 26.17 22.46 73.56
C VAL A 66 25.01 23.07 72.76
N GLY A 67 24.01 23.63 73.46
CA GLY A 67 22.89 24.36 72.87
C GLY A 67 23.16 25.85 72.83
N GLY A 68 24.00 26.32 71.88
CA GLY A 68 24.28 27.76 71.73
C GLY A 68 25.68 28.13 71.23
N ALA A 69 26.12 27.55 70.11
CA ALA A 69 27.44 27.87 69.52
C ALA A 69 27.38 28.67 68.20
N CYS A 70 26.23 28.75 67.52
CA CYS A 70 26.13 29.34 66.18
C CYS A 70 26.00 30.88 66.17
N ALA A 71 25.52 31.49 67.26
CA ALA A 71 25.23 32.92 67.32
C ALA A 71 26.46 33.83 67.58
N ALA A 72 27.64 33.26 67.87
CA ALA A 72 28.84 33.98 68.31
C ALA A 72 29.96 34.09 67.25
N ALA A 73 29.78 33.51 66.05
CA ALA A 73 30.86 33.35 65.06
C ALA A 73 30.99 34.51 64.03
N SER A 74 30.05 35.45 64.00
CA SER A 74 29.89 36.42 62.90
C SER A 74 31.06 37.40 62.69
N TYR A 75 31.99 37.49 63.62
CA TYR A 75 33.17 38.38 63.55
C TYR A 75 34.48 37.66 63.18
N GLY A 76 34.44 36.36 62.87
CA GLY A 76 35.61 35.55 62.45
C GLY A 76 35.69 35.24 60.95
N LYS A 77 34.88 35.88 60.09
CA LYS A 77 34.59 35.45 58.69
C LYS A 77 35.71 35.62 57.64
N ALA A 78 36.98 35.46 58.03
CA ALA A 78 38.08 35.20 57.11
C ALA A 78 39.14 34.33 57.79
N ASN A 79 39.45 33.15 57.22
CA ASN A 79 40.52 32.25 57.67
C ASN A 79 41.92 32.86 57.41
N GLN A 80 42.27 33.92 58.15
CA GLN A 80 43.55 34.61 58.05
C GLN A 80 44.00 35.07 59.44
N ALA A 81 45.32 35.07 59.68
CA ALA A 81 45.88 35.39 60.99
C ALA A 81 45.48 36.81 61.47
N PRO A 82 45.18 36.98 62.77
CA PRO A 82 44.84 38.28 63.32
C PRO A 82 46.02 39.26 63.23
N TYR A 83 45.72 40.55 63.12
CA TYR A 83 46.74 41.60 63.11
C TYR A 83 47.41 41.69 64.49
N ALA A 84 48.69 41.31 64.56
CA ALA A 84 49.43 41.27 65.81
C ALA A 84 49.72 42.68 66.34
N ILE A 85 49.18 42.97 67.52
CA ILE A 85 49.60 44.06 68.40
C ILE A 85 50.08 43.38 69.68
N ASP A 86 51.21 43.82 70.23
CA ASP A 86 51.74 43.33 71.50
C ASP A 86 50.75 43.64 72.63
N SER A 87 50.33 42.62 73.40
CA SER A 87 49.36 42.76 74.50
C SER A 87 49.97 43.42 75.74
N GLU A 88 51.29 43.36 75.89
CA GLU A 88 52.00 43.85 77.08
C GLU A 88 52.47 45.32 76.91
N ALA A 89 52.25 45.92 75.74
CA ALA A 89 52.74 47.25 75.38
C ALA A 89 51.62 48.22 74.98
N VAL A 90 51.73 49.49 75.42
CA VAL A 90 50.79 50.55 75.02
C VAL A 90 50.99 50.91 73.55
N PRO A 91 49.97 50.79 72.67
CA PRO A 91 50.13 51.04 71.24
C PRO A 91 50.47 52.49 70.91
N SER A 92 51.49 52.69 70.08
CA SER A 92 51.81 54.00 69.50
C SER A 92 50.76 54.46 68.48
N LEU A 93 50.66 55.77 68.25
CA LEU A 93 49.79 56.35 67.22
C LEU A 93 50.02 55.72 65.83
N ALA A 94 51.28 55.45 65.47
CA ALA A 94 51.63 54.82 64.20
C ALA A 94 51.12 53.36 64.09
N GLN A 95 51.11 52.60 65.19
CA GLN A 95 50.52 51.26 65.24
C GLN A 95 48.98 51.34 65.15
N LEU A 96 48.35 52.30 65.83
CA LEU A 96 46.90 52.53 65.73
C LEU A 96 46.49 52.91 64.30
N ASP A 97 47.25 53.76 63.60
CA ASP A 97 46.99 54.15 62.21
C ASP A 97 47.33 53.04 61.21
N ALA A 98 48.27 52.14 61.53
CA ALA A 98 48.47 50.91 60.77
C ALA A 98 47.30 49.93 60.94
N PHE A 99 46.79 49.75 62.16
CA PHE A 99 45.63 48.92 62.46
C PHE A 99 44.34 49.48 61.83
N ARG A 100 44.10 50.80 61.89
CA ARG A 100 42.98 51.48 61.20
C ARG A 100 42.99 51.21 59.70
N ARG A 101 44.15 51.33 59.04
CA ARG A 101 44.32 51.01 57.61
C ARG A 101 44.12 49.52 57.32
N HIS A 102 44.57 48.63 58.22
CA HIS A 102 44.30 47.20 58.09
C HIS A 102 42.80 46.90 58.16
N LEU A 103 42.09 47.43 59.16
CA LEU A 103 40.64 47.29 59.30
C LEU A 103 39.89 47.81 58.07
N ALA A 104 40.24 48.99 57.56
CA ALA A 104 39.63 49.53 56.34
C ALA A 104 39.82 48.59 55.13
N ALA A 105 41.04 48.06 54.93
CA ALA A 105 41.33 47.10 53.88
C ALA A 105 40.58 45.75 54.08
N ARG A 106 40.38 45.30 55.32
CA ARG A 106 39.58 44.10 55.62
C ARG A 106 38.09 44.31 55.35
N THR A 107 37.54 45.48 55.70
CA THR A 107 36.15 45.82 55.40
C THR A 107 35.91 45.86 53.89
N ALA A 108 36.78 46.55 53.13
CA ALA A 108 36.69 46.60 51.66
C ALA A 108 36.82 45.22 50.99
N GLU A 109 37.70 44.33 51.48
CA GLU A 109 37.81 42.96 50.96
C GLU A 109 36.60 42.09 51.35
N LYS A 110 35.99 42.28 52.54
CA LYS A 110 34.72 41.63 52.91
C LYS A 110 33.61 42.07 51.95
N GLU A 111 33.47 43.37 51.76
CA GLU A 111 32.46 43.99 50.90
C GLU A 111 32.61 43.54 49.43
N ARG A 112 33.83 43.54 48.90
CA ARG A 112 34.15 43.01 47.57
C ARG A 112 33.76 41.54 47.40
N ARG A 113 34.01 40.69 48.42
CA ARG A 113 33.58 39.28 48.39
C ARG A 113 32.08 39.10 48.53
N HIS A 114 31.42 39.95 49.32
CA HIS A 114 29.97 39.91 49.49
C HIS A 114 29.25 40.29 48.19
N MET A 115 29.67 41.38 47.52
CA MET A 115 29.16 41.73 46.18
C MET A 115 29.37 40.58 45.17
N GLN A 116 30.55 39.96 45.18
CA GLN A 116 30.85 38.80 44.33
C GLN A 116 29.98 37.57 44.67
N PHE A 117 29.68 37.34 45.95
CA PHE A 117 28.75 36.28 46.36
C PHE A 117 27.32 36.55 45.88
N LEU A 118 26.80 37.78 46.05
CA LEU A 118 25.45 38.14 45.62
C LEU A 118 25.26 38.04 44.10
N ASP A 119 26.21 38.55 43.32
CA ASP A 119 26.21 38.46 41.86
C ASP A 119 26.20 37.00 41.37
N THR A 120 27.13 36.17 41.86
CA THR A 120 27.19 34.75 41.49
C THR A 120 26.00 33.96 42.05
N LYS A 121 25.43 34.32 43.21
CA LYS A 121 24.18 33.72 43.74
C LYS A 121 22.99 33.99 42.82
N GLN A 122 22.82 35.23 42.35
CA GLN A 122 21.75 35.58 41.41
C GLN A 122 21.86 34.80 40.09
N GLN A 123 23.08 34.66 39.57
CA GLN A 123 23.37 33.86 38.37
C GLN A 123 23.04 32.37 38.60
N ILE A 124 23.46 31.79 39.73
CA ILE A 124 23.15 30.40 40.12
C ILE A 124 21.64 30.17 40.21
N VAL A 125 20.91 31.03 40.92
CA VAL A 125 19.45 30.92 41.06
C VAL A 125 18.76 30.95 39.69
N HIS A 126 19.12 31.92 38.84
CA HIS A 126 18.56 32.03 37.49
C HIS A 126 18.85 30.79 36.62
N CYS A 127 20.07 30.24 36.67
CA CYS A 127 20.39 28.99 35.95
C CYS A 127 19.62 27.79 36.50
N MET A 128 19.41 27.70 37.81
CA MET A 128 18.62 26.60 38.42
C MET A 128 17.13 26.71 38.08
N GLU A 129 16.58 27.93 37.99
CA GLU A 129 15.22 28.18 37.51
C GLU A 129 15.03 27.74 36.05
N GLU A 130 15.92 28.15 35.13
CA GLU A 130 15.85 27.72 33.72
C GLU A 130 16.11 26.21 33.51
N LEU A 131 16.93 25.61 34.37
CA LEU A 131 17.14 24.16 34.37
C LEU A 131 15.94 23.38 34.94
N GLU A 132 15.03 24.05 35.66
CA GLU A 132 13.92 23.48 36.44
C GLU A 132 14.41 22.57 37.59
N ARG A 133 15.48 22.97 38.27
CA ARG A 133 16.23 22.15 39.24
C ARG A 133 16.18 22.68 40.69
N SER A 134 16.07 21.77 41.65
CA SER A 134 16.18 22.03 43.10
C SER A 134 17.63 22.06 43.62
N PRO A 135 17.92 22.74 44.75
CA PRO A 135 19.20 22.63 45.45
C PRO A 135 19.33 21.29 46.19
N ASP A 136 20.08 20.37 45.58
CA ASP A 136 20.19 18.96 45.96
C ASP A 136 21.35 18.72 46.94
N THR A 137 22.48 19.41 46.78
CA THR A 137 23.60 19.34 47.75
C THR A 137 23.41 20.28 48.94
N SER A 138 24.16 20.05 50.02
CA SER A 138 24.17 20.96 51.18
C SER A 138 24.76 22.34 50.82
N PHE A 139 25.70 22.40 49.88
CA PHE A 139 26.30 23.65 49.43
C PHE A 139 25.35 24.47 48.55
N GLU A 140 24.60 23.82 47.66
CA GLU A 140 23.52 24.50 46.91
C GLU A 140 22.47 25.10 47.85
N ARG A 141 22.11 24.41 48.94
CA ARG A 141 21.15 24.96 49.94
C ARG A 141 21.72 26.12 50.75
N ASP A 142 22.97 26.05 51.19
CA ASP A 142 23.68 27.17 51.86
C ASP A 142 23.73 28.41 50.93
N VAL A 143 24.01 28.21 49.64
CA VAL A 143 24.06 29.30 48.65
C VAL A 143 22.68 29.87 48.31
N VAL A 144 21.66 29.03 48.10
CA VAL A 144 20.35 29.44 47.55
C VAL A 144 19.32 29.76 48.63
N CYS A 145 19.30 29.00 49.73
CA CYS A 145 18.20 29.00 50.70
C CYS A 145 18.52 29.62 52.06
N GLU A 146 19.80 29.82 52.42
CA GLU A 146 20.20 30.42 53.70
C GLU A 146 20.45 31.94 53.58
N ASP A 147 20.52 32.62 54.74
CA ASP A 147 20.67 34.07 54.82
C ASP A 147 22.00 34.55 54.23
N GLU A 148 21.96 35.67 53.51
CA GLU A 148 23.13 36.20 52.79
C GLU A 148 24.22 36.74 53.73
N GLU A 149 23.86 37.02 54.98
CA GLU A 149 24.80 37.32 56.07
C GLU A 149 25.35 36.06 56.77
N ALA A 150 24.69 34.91 56.63
CA ALA A 150 25.08 33.62 57.23
C ALA A 150 26.17 32.90 56.42
N PHE A 151 26.19 33.04 55.09
CA PHE A 151 27.21 32.43 54.22
C PHE A 151 28.65 32.82 54.59
N CYS A 152 29.60 31.89 54.38
CA CYS A 152 31.01 32.07 54.74
C CYS A 152 31.87 32.50 53.54
N LEU A 153 32.29 33.77 53.52
CA LEU A 153 33.10 34.41 52.45
C LEU A 153 34.58 33.98 52.44
N SER A 154 34.86 32.70 52.65
CA SER A 154 36.19 32.11 52.51
C SER A 154 36.64 32.09 51.03
N THR A 155 37.94 32.00 50.79
CA THR A 155 38.48 31.86 49.42
C THR A 155 38.08 30.54 48.77
N GLU A 156 37.91 29.48 49.57
CA GLU A 156 37.47 28.16 49.13
C GLU A 156 35.98 28.16 48.76
N ASN A 157 35.13 28.76 49.58
CA ASN A 157 33.69 28.88 49.33
C ASN A 157 33.41 29.73 48.08
N ILE A 158 34.13 30.84 47.88
CA ILE A 158 34.00 31.67 46.65
C ILE A 158 34.53 30.93 45.40
N ALA A 159 35.48 30.00 45.55
CA ALA A 159 35.91 29.14 44.45
C ALA A 159 34.88 28.04 44.14
N ALA A 160 34.33 27.39 45.17
CA ALA A 160 33.25 26.40 45.05
C ALA A 160 31.98 27.00 44.42
N LEU A 161 31.62 28.23 44.80
CA LEU A 161 30.50 28.99 44.24
C LEU A 161 30.65 29.18 42.72
N LYS A 162 31.86 29.54 42.25
CA LYS A 162 32.17 29.66 40.81
C LYS A 162 32.16 28.31 40.10
N SER A 163 32.64 27.25 40.76
CA SER A 163 32.57 25.89 40.21
C SER A 163 31.13 25.41 40.06
N LEU A 164 30.23 25.79 40.97
CA LEU A 164 28.81 25.48 40.89
C LEU A 164 28.15 26.25 39.73
N LEU A 165 28.42 27.56 39.59
CA LEU A 165 27.93 28.33 38.45
C LEU A 165 28.38 27.72 37.12
N GLN A 166 29.68 27.45 36.94
CA GLN A 166 30.20 26.85 35.71
C GLN A 166 29.51 25.50 35.39
N GLN A 167 29.27 24.66 36.40
CA GLN A 167 28.58 23.37 36.21
C GLN A 167 27.13 23.56 35.74
N LEU A 168 26.41 24.55 36.28
CA LEU A 168 25.05 24.89 35.88
C LEU A 168 25.00 25.53 34.48
N GLU A 169 25.95 26.40 34.14
CA GLU A 169 26.13 26.95 32.79
C GLU A 169 26.44 25.84 31.78
N ASP A 170 27.32 24.90 32.11
CA ASP A 170 27.65 23.74 31.28
C ASP A 170 26.42 22.80 31.12
N GLU A 171 25.61 22.62 32.16
CA GLU A 171 24.33 21.86 32.09
C GLU A 171 23.32 22.57 31.18
N ARG A 172 23.17 23.89 31.33
CA ARG A 172 22.29 24.74 30.53
C ARG A 172 22.66 24.72 29.05
N VAL A 173 23.93 24.94 28.72
CA VAL A 173 24.43 24.93 27.34
C VAL A 173 24.24 23.55 26.69
N ARG A 174 24.46 22.45 27.43
CA ARG A 174 24.15 21.10 26.94
C ARG A 174 22.65 20.87 26.69
N LYS A 175 21.78 21.29 27.62
CA LYS A 175 20.32 21.17 27.50
C LYS A 175 19.80 21.95 26.28
N GLU A 176 20.32 23.15 26.05
CA GLU A 176 19.98 23.99 24.90
C GLU A 176 20.50 23.40 23.58
N ALA A 177 21.75 22.92 23.54
CA ALA A 177 22.32 22.30 22.35
C ALA A 177 21.53 21.06 21.89
N SER A 178 21.11 20.19 22.82
CA SER A 178 20.24 19.04 22.49
C SER A 178 18.83 19.47 22.03
N CYS A 179 18.30 20.57 22.55
CA CYS A 179 17.03 21.11 22.04
C CYS A 179 17.20 21.69 20.63
N GLU A 180 18.30 22.38 20.34
CA GLU A 180 18.58 22.93 19.01
C GLU A 180 18.86 21.84 17.95
N GLU A 181 19.48 20.73 18.33
CA GLU A 181 19.60 19.53 17.48
C GLU A 181 18.22 18.96 17.12
N LEU A 182 17.32 18.83 18.10
CA LEU A 182 15.95 18.35 17.86
C LEU A 182 15.13 19.35 17.02
N ARG A 183 15.22 20.67 17.27
CA ARG A 183 14.59 21.71 16.43
C ARG A 183 15.10 21.62 14.98
N SER A 184 16.42 21.52 14.80
CA SER A 184 17.04 21.34 13.49
C SER A 184 16.53 20.08 12.80
N ARG A 185 16.38 18.96 13.51
CA ARG A 185 15.81 17.73 12.96
C ARG A 185 14.36 17.93 12.53
N ILE A 186 13.52 18.52 13.37
CA ILE A 186 12.11 18.82 13.09
C ILE A 186 11.99 19.67 11.82
N LEU A 187 12.77 20.76 11.70
CA LEU A 187 12.75 21.60 10.49
C LEU A 187 13.10 20.80 9.22
N THR A 188 14.18 20.00 9.25
CA THR A 188 14.54 19.17 8.08
C THR A 188 13.50 18.11 7.73
N LEU A 189 12.74 17.59 8.71
CA LEU A 189 11.66 16.64 8.48
C LEU A 189 10.39 17.33 7.98
N TRP A 190 10.01 18.47 8.54
CA TRP A 190 8.89 19.29 8.06
C TRP A 190 9.06 19.68 6.59
N ASP A 191 10.26 20.05 6.17
CA ASP A 191 10.54 20.41 4.78
C ASP A 191 10.64 19.20 3.84
N ARG A 192 11.22 18.07 4.27
CA ARG A 192 11.23 16.83 3.47
C ARG A 192 9.83 16.21 3.33
N LEU A 193 8.98 16.34 4.34
CA LEU A 193 7.61 15.77 4.37
C LEU A 193 6.53 16.76 3.92
N GLN A 194 6.91 18.00 3.61
CA GLN A 194 6.00 19.09 3.22
C GLN A 194 4.85 19.32 4.22
N VAL A 195 5.18 19.28 5.52
CA VAL A 195 4.22 19.47 6.62
C VAL A 195 3.57 20.87 6.51
N PRO A 196 2.22 20.96 6.53
CA PRO A 196 1.49 22.20 6.27
C PRO A 196 1.75 23.28 7.33
N ALA A 197 1.61 24.54 6.93
CA ALA A 197 1.96 25.69 7.77
C ALA A 197 1.15 25.71 9.09
N GLU A 198 -0.11 25.29 9.05
CA GLU A 198 -1.01 25.22 10.18
C GLU A 198 -0.52 24.25 11.28
N GLU A 199 0.13 23.14 10.91
CA GLU A 199 0.78 22.24 11.88
C GLU A 199 2.05 22.85 12.45
N ARG A 200 2.86 23.52 11.63
CA ARG A 200 4.08 24.20 12.07
C ARG A 200 3.77 25.34 13.04
N GLU A 201 2.73 26.13 12.76
CA GLU A 201 2.23 27.20 13.63
C GLU A 201 1.64 26.65 14.94
N ALA A 202 0.90 25.55 14.89
CA ALA A 202 0.38 24.88 16.09
C ALA A 202 1.51 24.35 17.00
N PHE A 203 2.65 23.95 16.42
CA PHE A 203 3.81 23.46 17.18
C PHE A 203 4.82 24.56 17.56
N ALA A 204 4.75 25.75 16.94
CA ALA A 204 5.63 26.90 17.22
C ALA A 204 5.89 27.24 18.71
N PRO A 205 4.92 27.18 19.66
CA PRO A 205 5.23 27.41 21.08
C PRO A 205 6.20 26.38 21.69
N ASN A 206 6.35 25.19 21.10
CA ASN A 206 7.31 24.17 21.51
C ASN A 206 8.68 24.30 20.80
N MET A 207 8.84 25.25 19.87
CA MET A 207 10.15 25.57 19.26
C MET A 207 11.03 26.44 20.16
N VAL A 208 10.48 27.02 21.24
CA VAL A 208 11.18 28.05 22.05
C VAL A 208 11.58 27.52 23.42
N GLY A 209 12.84 27.78 23.79
CA GLY A 209 13.41 27.47 25.10
C GLY A 209 13.68 25.98 25.33
N SER A 210 14.23 25.68 26.51
CA SER A 210 14.76 24.35 26.86
C SER A 210 14.26 23.84 28.21
N THR A 211 12.96 24.01 28.47
CA THR A 211 12.32 23.31 29.61
C THR A 211 12.30 21.80 29.35
N ALA A 212 12.23 20.98 30.40
CA ALA A 212 12.05 19.54 30.31
C ALA A 212 10.74 19.18 29.59
N ARG A 213 9.72 20.04 29.68
CA ARG A 213 8.50 19.95 28.87
C ARG A 213 8.78 20.19 27.39
N THR A 214 9.50 21.26 27.04
CA THR A 214 9.86 21.58 25.65
C THR A 214 10.68 20.46 25.04
N MET A 215 11.73 19.99 25.72
CA MET A 215 12.59 18.89 25.26
C MET A 215 11.78 17.60 24.99
N LYS A 216 10.83 17.25 25.88
CA LYS A 216 9.95 16.10 25.68
C LYS A 216 9.00 16.30 24.48
N SER A 217 8.45 17.49 24.31
CA SER A 217 7.60 17.81 23.15
C SER A 217 8.39 17.74 21.84
N LEU A 218 9.61 18.30 21.80
CA LEU A 218 10.53 18.21 20.66
C LEU A 218 10.81 16.75 20.28
N GLN A 219 11.18 15.90 21.24
CA GLN A 219 11.40 14.47 20.96
C GLN A 219 10.13 13.80 20.39
N SER A 220 8.95 14.04 20.99
CA SER A 220 7.71 13.42 20.48
C SER A 220 7.29 13.90 19.09
N GLU A 221 7.72 15.09 18.66
CA GLU A 221 7.50 15.57 17.28
C GLU A 221 8.52 14.94 16.31
N VAL A 222 9.79 14.77 16.70
CA VAL A 222 10.74 13.96 15.92
C VAL A 222 10.22 12.54 15.73
N ASP A 223 9.76 11.90 16.80
CA ASP A 223 9.19 10.54 16.76
C ASP A 223 7.96 10.47 15.82
N ARG A 224 7.05 11.46 15.90
CA ARG A 224 5.89 11.57 14.99
C ARG A 224 6.30 11.71 13.53
N LEU A 225 7.30 12.53 13.24
CA LEU A 225 7.74 12.83 11.88
C LEU A 225 8.54 11.68 11.25
N GLU A 226 9.34 10.95 12.02
CA GLU A 226 10.02 9.75 11.52
C GLU A 226 9.02 8.61 11.25
N GLU A 227 7.98 8.46 12.07
CA GLU A 227 6.86 7.54 11.81
C GLU A 227 6.06 7.97 10.56
N LEU A 228 5.73 9.26 10.41
CA LEU A 228 5.07 9.78 9.20
C LEU A 228 5.93 9.56 7.94
N LYS A 229 7.26 9.70 8.05
CA LYS A 229 8.21 9.37 6.98
C LYS A 229 8.18 7.87 6.63
N LEU A 230 8.13 6.99 7.63
CA LEU A 230 8.03 5.54 7.43
C LEU A 230 6.70 5.15 6.77
N GLN A 231 5.58 5.74 7.22
CA GLN A 231 4.26 5.54 6.63
C GLN A 231 4.21 6.03 5.17
N ASN A 232 4.82 7.19 4.86
CA ASN A 232 4.91 7.67 3.48
C ASN A 232 5.75 6.74 2.59
N LEU A 233 6.92 6.28 3.05
CA LEU A 233 7.73 5.28 2.32
C LEU A 233 6.92 3.99 2.08
N ARG A 234 6.23 3.48 3.10
CA ARG A 234 5.36 2.31 3.02
C ARG A 234 4.26 2.49 1.97
N ASN A 235 3.55 3.61 1.99
CA ASN A 235 2.46 3.90 1.04
C ASN A 235 2.96 3.98 -0.41
N VAL A 236 4.16 4.56 -0.64
CA VAL A 236 4.77 4.61 -1.99
C VAL A 236 5.20 3.21 -2.43
N ILE A 237 5.88 2.43 -1.57
CA ILE A 237 6.29 1.05 -1.88
C ILE A 237 5.06 0.17 -2.17
N GLU A 238 3.96 0.30 -1.43
CA GLU A 238 2.71 -0.41 -1.71
C GLU A 238 2.08 0.00 -3.05
N ALA A 239 2.15 1.27 -3.43
CA ALA A 239 1.69 1.74 -4.74
C ALA A 239 2.56 1.19 -5.89
N VAL A 240 3.89 1.18 -5.74
CA VAL A 240 4.80 0.59 -6.74
C VAL A 240 4.64 -0.93 -6.81
N ARG A 241 4.38 -1.61 -5.69
CA ARG A 241 4.01 -3.05 -5.68
C ARG A 241 2.71 -3.33 -6.43
N ALA A 242 1.70 -2.47 -6.27
CA ALA A 242 0.46 -2.58 -7.04
C ALA A 242 0.71 -2.38 -8.54
N GLU A 243 1.51 -1.38 -8.93
CA GLU A 243 1.89 -1.16 -10.32
C GLU A 243 2.73 -2.32 -10.90
N LEU A 244 3.67 -2.88 -10.12
CA LEU A 244 4.43 -4.08 -10.47
C LEU A 244 3.51 -5.28 -10.72
N ALA A 245 2.52 -5.52 -9.88
CA ALA A 245 1.54 -6.59 -10.09
C ALA A 245 0.73 -6.37 -11.38
N ASP A 246 0.29 -5.14 -11.61
CA ASP A 246 -0.40 -4.69 -12.82
C ASP A 246 0.42 -4.96 -14.09
N PHE A 247 1.73 -4.66 -14.07
CA PHE A 247 2.63 -4.89 -15.20
C PHE A 247 3.09 -6.35 -15.34
N TRP A 248 3.23 -7.10 -14.25
CA TRP A 248 3.42 -8.55 -14.29
C TRP A 248 2.24 -9.25 -14.95
N ASP A 249 1.00 -8.85 -14.66
CA ASP A 249 -0.18 -9.44 -15.28
C ASP A 249 -0.35 -9.03 -16.75
N LYS A 250 -0.06 -7.77 -17.11
CA LYS A 250 0.03 -7.31 -18.53
C LYS A 250 1.09 -8.07 -19.33
N CYS A 251 2.21 -8.43 -18.69
CA CYS A 251 3.29 -9.24 -19.27
C CYS A 251 3.09 -10.75 -19.11
N PHE A 252 1.97 -11.20 -18.52
CA PHE A 252 1.65 -12.61 -18.24
C PHE A 252 2.73 -13.37 -17.43
N TYR A 253 3.42 -12.72 -16.48
CA TYR A 253 4.45 -13.37 -15.65
C TYR A 253 3.87 -14.53 -14.82
N GLY A 254 4.55 -15.68 -14.84
CA GLY A 254 4.27 -16.82 -13.97
C GLY A 254 4.74 -16.61 -12.53
N GLU A 255 4.21 -17.40 -11.60
CA GLU A 255 4.52 -17.32 -10.15
C GLU A 255 6.02 -17.39 -9.83
N GLU A 256 6.79 -18.21 -10.54
CA GLU A 256 8.24 -18.33 -10.34
C GLU A 256 8.98 -17.05 -10.78
N GLN A 257 8.50 -16.39 -11.84
CA GLN A 257 9.05 -15.11 -12.29
C GLN A 257 8.73 -13.99 -11.29
N LYS A 258 7.49 -13.91 -10.79
CA LYS A 258 7.09 -12.96 -9.73
C LYS A 258 7.92 -13.16 -8.46
N ARG A 259 8.17 -14.41 -8.06
CA ARG A 259 8.98 -14.77 -6.87
C ARG A 259 10.48 -14.56 -7.04
N SER A 260 11.00 -14.39 -8.27
CA SER A 260 12.42 -14.05 -8.48
C SER A 260 12.79 -12.69 -7.88
N PHE A 261 11.84 -11.74 -7.85
CA PHE A 261 12.02 -10.43 -7.22
C PHE A 261 11.68 -10.51 -5.71
N SER A 262 12.61 -11.09 -4.95
CA SER A 262 12.53 -11.26 -3.49
C SER A 262 12.15 -9.97 -2.70
N PRO A 263 12.61 -8.75 -3.06
CA PRO A 263 12.24 -7.52 -2.34
C PRO A 263 10.73 -7.23 -2.28
N TYR A 264 9.92 -7.79 -3.19
CA TYR A 264 8.46 -7.67 -3.16
C TYR A 264 7.82 -8.18 -1.86
N TYR A 265 8.47 -9.12 -1.16
CA TYR A 265 7.94 -9.80 0.04
C TYR A 265 8.58 -9.32 1.35
N GLN A 266 9.32 -8.20 1.33
CA GLN A 266 9.95 -7.61 2.51
C GLN A 266 9.09 -6.49 3.11
N ASP A 267 8.91 -6.46 4.42
CA ASP A 267 8.17 -5.40 5.12
C ASP A 267 9.08 -4.37 5.83
N ASP A 268 10.39 -4.45 5.58
CA ASP A 268 11.41 -3.54 6.14
C ASP A 268 11.48 -2.21 5.32
N PHE A 269 10.39 -1.43 5.32
CA PHE A 269 10.24 -0.22 4.50
C PHE A 269 11.38 0.80 4.70
N ASN A 270 12.21 0.98 3.67
CA ASN A 270 13.36 1.89 3.69
C ASN A 270 13.65 2.47 2.29
N GLU A 271 14.53 3.47 2.21
CA GLU A 271 14.83 4.23 0.98
C GLU A 271 15.54 3.38 -0.10
N ASN A 272 16.31 2.36 0.28
CA ASN A 272 16.87 1.39 -0.67
C ASN A 272 15.80 0.43 -1.20
N LEU A 273 14.90 -0.04 -0.33
CA LEU A 273 13.80 -0.94 -0.72
C LEU A 273 12.87 -0.25 -1.73
N LEU A 274 12.56 1.04 -1.54
CA LEU A 274 11.82 1.84 -2.53
C LEU A 274 12.56 1.85 -3.86
N ARG A 275 13.84 2.20 -3.87
CA ARG A 275 14.65 2.21 -5.09
C ARG A 275 14.67 0.86 -5.81
N GLU A 276 14.81 -0.26 -5.09
CA GLU A 276 14.77 -1.59 -5.69
C GLU A 276 13.42 -1.89 -6.38
N HIS A 277 12.32 -1.33 -5.87
CA HIS A 277 11.00 -1.44 -6.52
C HIS A 277 10.86 -0.48 -7.71
N ASP A 278 11.39 0.74 -7.63
CA ASP A 278 11.39 1.71 -8.75
C ASP A 278 12.25 1.21 -9.92
N ASP A 279 13.48 0.73 -9.65
CA ASP A 279 14.41 0.18 -10.64
C ASP A 279 13.78 -1.05 -11.36
N GLU A 280 13.10 -1.95 -10.62
CA GLU A 280 12.40 -3.12 -11.18
C GLU A 280 11.11 -2.72 -11.94
N ALA A 281 10.35 -1.74 -11.43
CA ALA A 281 9.14 -1.25 -12.08
C ALA A 281 9.48 -0.55 -13.41
N GLU A 282 10.53 0.26 -13.46
CA GLU A 282 11.04 0.80 -14.73
C GLU A 282 11.50 -0.33 -15.67
N ARG A 283 12.28 -1.31 -15.20
CA ARG A 283 12.72 -2.45 -16.02
C ARG A 283 11.54 -3.17 -16.69
N ILE A 284 10.46 -3.43 -15.97
CA ILE A 284 9.29 -4.13 -16.52
C ILE A 284 8.46 -3.20 -17.43
N LYS A 285 8.32 -1.91 -17.10
CA LYS A 285 7.67 -0.92 -18.00
C LYS A 285 8.39 -0.83 -19.35
N GLN A 286 9.72 -0.73 -19.33
CA GLN A 286 10.53 -0.70 -20.54
C GLN A 286 10.39 -2.01 -21.34
N TYR A 287 10.44 -3.17 -20.68
CA TYR A 287 10.22 -4.48 -21.31
C TYR A 287 8.81 -4.62 -21.91
N TYR A 288 7.78 -4.09 -21.24
CA TYR A 288 6.41 -4.08 -21.74
C TYR A 288 6.28 -3.22 -23.00
N GLU A 289 6.73 -1.95 -22.98
CA GLU A 289 6.62 -1.07 -24.15
C GLU A 289 7.45 -1.56 -25.35
N GLN A 290 8.62 -2.17 -25.12
CA GLN A 290 9.42 -2.84 -26.18
C GLN A 290 8.66 -3.97 -26.88
N HIS A 291 7.90 -4.77 -26.12
CA HIS A 291 7.21 -5.97 -26.62
C HIS A 291 5.69 -5.78 -26.71
N ARG A 292 5.23 -4.53 -26.71
CA ARG A 292 3.83 -4.21 -26.47
C ARG A 292 2.88 -4.80 -27.50
N GLU A 293 3.25 -4.79 -28.77
CA GLU A 293 2.42 -5.41 -29.82
C GLU A 293 2.24 -6.92 -29.64
N LEU A 294 3.22 -7.61 -29.06
CA LEU A 294 3.13 -9.04 -28.75
C LEU A 294 2.13 -9.26 -27.60
N PHE A 295 2.24 -8.49 -26.52
CA PHE A 295 1.29 -8.56 -25.40
C PHE A 295 -0.14 -8.15 -25.77
N GLU A 296 -0.32 -7.07 -26.55
CA GLU A 296 -1.63 -6.67 -27.09
C GLU A 296 -2.23 -7.76 -28.00
N ALA A 297 -1.41 -8.44 -28.81
CA ALA A 297 -1.87 -9.54 -29.65
C ALA A 297 -2.25 -10.80 -28.83
N ILE A 298 -1.52 -11.12 -27.76
CA ILE A 298 -1.83 -12.24 -26.85
C ILE A 298 -3.15 -11.97 -26.10
N HIS A 299 -3.29 -10.78 -25.51
CA HIS A 299 -4.51 -10.36 -24.82
C HIS A 299 -5.72 -10.46 -25.75
N LYS A 300 -5.58 -9.96 -26.99
CA LYS A 300 -6.60 -10.07 -28.05
C LYS A 300 -6.92 -11.51 -28.43
N TRP A 301 -5.96 -12.45 -28.43
CA TRP A 301 -6.27 -13.87 -28.61
C TRP A 301 -7.09 -14.42 -27.43
N GLU A 302 -6.70 -14.12 -26.20
CA GLU A 302 -7.41 -14.58 -24.99
C GLU A 302 -8.84 -14.02 -24.88
N GLU A 303 -9.05 -12.75 -25.22
CA GLU A 303 -10.39 -12.14 -25.37
C GLU A 303 -11.26 -12.90 -26.38
N ASN A 304 -10.70 -13.23 -27.55
CA ASN A 304 -11.43 -13.95 -28.60
C ASN A 304 -11.67 -15.41 -28.19
N TRP A 305 -10.79 -16.02 -27.40
CA TRP A 305 -10.91 -17.37 -26.86
C TRP A 305 -12.00 -17.44 -25.79
N HIS A 306 -11.99 -16.55 -24.79
CA HIS A 306 -13.03 -16.46 -23.78
C HIS A 306 -14.40 -16.13 -24.38
N LEU A 307 -14.48 -15.22 -25.36
CA LEU A 307 -15.73 -14.94 -26.07
C LEU A 307 -16.24 -16.16 -26.86
N PHE A 308 -15.34 -16.96 -27.44
CA PHE A 308 -15.69 -18.22 -28.10
C PHE A 308 -16.20 -19.26 -27.09
N GLN A 309 -15.50 -19.48 -25.97
CA GLN A 309 -15.94 -20.33 -24.87
C GLN A 309 -17.31 -19.91 -24.33
N GLU A 310 -17.57 -18.60 -24.20
CA GLU A 310 -18.83 -18.11 -23.68
C GLU A 310 -20.01 -18.34 -24.63
N LEU A 311 -19.77 -18.23 -25.94
CA LEU A 311 -20.74 -18.58 -26.99
C LEU A 311 -20.97 -20.10 -27.08
N GLU A 312 -19.94 -20.92 -26.84
CA GLU A 312 -20.09 -22.38 -26.70
C GLU A 312 -20.96 -22.75 -25.50
N ARG A 313 -20.69 -22.15 -24.32
CA ARG A 313 -21.49 -22.32 -23.10
C ARG A 313 -22.95 -21.93 -23.32
N LYS A 314 -23.19 -20.77 -23.93
CA LYS A 314 -24.54 -20.30 -24.32
C LYS A 314 -25.20 -21.27 -25.29
N ALA A 315 -24.47 -21.80 -26.29
CA ALA A 315 -25.03 -22.71 -27.29
C ALA A 315 -25.51 -24.06 -26.71
N THR A 316 -24.95 -24.51 -25.59
CA THR A 316 -25.37 -25.75 -24.89
C THR A 316 -26.58 -25.55 -23.96
N ASP A 317 -26.94 -24.31 -23.58
CA ASP A 317 -28.08 -24.02 -22.68
C ASP A 317 -29.46 -24.24 -23.36
N PRO A 318 -30.33 -25.13 -22.84
CA PRO A 318 -31.70 -25.31 -23.33
C PRO A 318 -32.58 -24.06 -23.22
N SER A 319 -32.30 -23.14 -22.29
CA SER A 319 -33.09 -21.91 -22.09
C SER A 319 -32.96 -20.93 -23.27
N ARG A 320 -31.87 -21.03 -24.04
CA ARG A 320 -31.49 -20.13 -25.14
C ARG A 320 -32.60 -19.90 -26.18
N PHE A 321 -33.50 -20.88 -26.38
CA PHE A 321 -34.63 -20.78 -27.33
C PHE A 321 -35.77 -19.84 -26.88
N ALA A 322 -35.79 -19.35 -25.63
CA ALA A 322 -36.74 -18.34 -25.18
C ALA A 322 -36.53 -16.96 -25.85
N ASN A 323 -35.35 -16.71 -26.42
CA ASN A 323 -34.93 -15.41 -26.93
C ASN A 323 -35.56 -15.08 -28.31
N ARG A 324 -36.72 -14.42 -28.30
CA ARG A 324 -37.28 -13.73 -29.47
C ARG A 324 -36.35 -12.59 -29.92
N GLY A 325 -36.19 -12.38 -31.23
CA GLY A 325 -35.41 -11.26 -31.79
C GLY A 325 -34.16 -11.64 -32.60
N GLY A 326 -33.95 -12.93 -32.91
CA GLY A 326 -32.90 -13.36 -33.85
C GLY A 326 -31.47 -13.33 -33.29
N ASN A 327 -31.29 -13.15 -31.99
CA ASN A 327 -29.98 -13.15 -31.35
C ASN A 327 -29.19 -14.44 -31.61
N LEU A 328 -29.89 -15.59 -31.64
CA LEU A 328 -29.35 -16.92 -31.99
C LEU A 328 -28.46 -16.90 -33.25
N LEU A 329 -28.88 -16.16 -34.28
CA LEU A 329 -28.19 -16.07 -35.57
C LEU A 329 -27.01 -15.07 -35.54
N LYS A 330 -27.05 -14.08 -34.63
CA LYS A 330 -25.92 -13.17 -34.39
C LYS A 330 -24.79 -13.91 -33.65
N GLU A 331 -25.15 -14.64 -32.60
CA GLU A 331 -24.26 -15.52 -31.85
C GLU A 331 -23.58 -16.56 -32.76
N GLU A 332 -24.35 -17.26 -33.59
CA GLU A 332 -23.80 -18.28 -34.50
C GLU A 332 -22.88 -17.66 -35.57
N LYS A 333 -23.24 -16.50 -36.13
CA LYS A 333 -22.36 -15.76 -37.05
C LYS A 333 -21.07 -15.29 -36.37
N LEU A 334 -21.14 -14.88 -35.10
CA LEU A 334 -19.98 -14.46 -34.33
C LEU A 334 -19.07 -15.65 -33.98
N ARG A 335 -19.64 -16.77 -33.52
CA ARG A 335 -18.98 -18.07 -33.31
C ARG A 335 -18.23 -18.54 -34.57
N VAL A 336 -18.89 -18.54 -35.73
CA VAL A 336 -18.28 -18.91 -37.03
C VAL A 336 -17.23 -17.90 -37.51
N LYS A 337 -17.30 -16.63 -37.08
CA LYS A 337 -16.22 -15.65 -37.28
C LYS A 337 -15.03 -15.96 -36.37
N LEU A 338 -15.25 -16.18 -35.08
CA LEU A 338 -14.22 -16.48 -34.08
C LEU A 338 -13.43 -17.74 -34.42
N GLN A 339 -14.11 -18.82 -34.82
CA GLN A 339 -13.48 -20.05 -35.30
C GLN A 339 -12.62 -19.86 -36.57
N LYS A 340 -12.71 -18.71 -37.24
CA LYS A 340 -11.88 -18.33 -38.41
C LYS A 340 -10.88 -17.19 -38.11
N THR A 341 -10.95 -16.55 -36.95
CA THR A 341 -9.98 -15.54 -36.50
C THR A 341 -9.01 -16.09 -35.48
N LEU A 342 -9.41 -17.01 -34.60
CA LEU A 342 -8.54 -17.65 -33.62
C LEU A 342 -7.32 -18.33 -34.30
N PRO A 343 -7.46 -19.26 -35.26
CA PRO A 343 -6.31 -19.84 -35.99
C PRO A 343 -5.45 -18.83 -36.79
N LYS A 344 -5.95 -17.62 -37.04
CA LYS A 344 -5.17 -16.56 -37.71
C LYS A 344 -4.35 -15.74 -36.72
N LEU A 345 -4.93 -15.43 -35.57
CA LEU A 345 -4.22 -14.83 -34.44
C LEU A 345 -3.16 -15.80 -33.90
N GLU A 346 -3.43 -17.11 -33.92
CA GLU A 346 -2.46 -18.16 -33.53
C GLU A 346 -1.25 -18.20 -34.45
N GLU A 347 -1.43 -18.21 -35.79
CA GLU A 347 -0.30 -18.20 -36.73
C GLU A 347 0.43 -16.83 -36.73
N GLU A 348 -0.29 -15.71 -36.54
CA GLU A 348 0.31 -14.37 -36.35
C GLU A 348 1.18 -14.32 -35.08
N LEU A 349 0.64 -14.80 -33.95
CA LEU A 349 1.34 -14.85 -32.67
C LEU A 349 2.51 -15.81 -32.70
N LYS A 350 2.38 -16.98 -33.33
CA LYS A 350 3.47 -17.92 -33.54
C LYS A 350 4.65 -17.25 -34.26
N GLY A 351 4.39 -16.53 -35.36
CA GLY A 351 5.45 -15.78 -36.05
C GLY A 351 6.11 -14.70 -35.17
N ARG A 352 5.34 -13.96 -34.38
CA ARG A 352 5.88 -12.96 -33.42
C ARG A 352 6.69 -13.62 -32.29
N VAL A 353 6.22 -14.73 -31.74
CA VAL A 353 6.90 -15.50 -30.68
C VAL A 353 8.18 -16.16 -31.20
N GLU A 354 8.15 -16.78 -32.38
CA GLU A 354 9.35 -17.38 -33.00
C GLU A 354 10.44 -16.32 -33.24
N LEU A 355 10.08 -15.09 -33.63
CA LEU A 355 11.03 -13.98 -33.72
C LEU A 355 11.56 -13.56 -32.34
N TRP A 356 10.69 -13.43 -31.34
CA TRP A 356 11.10 -13.05 -29.98
C TRP A 356 12.06 -14.07 -29.35
N GLU A 357 11.78 -15.37 -29.48
CA GLU A 357 12.64 -16.46 -28.99
C GLU A 357 14.01 -16.47 -29.71
N GLN A 358 14.07 -16.04 -30.98
CA GLN A 358 15.33 -15.87 -31.73
C GLN A 358 16.14 -14.64 -31.28
N GLU A 359 15.48 -13.51 -30.99
CA GLU A 359 16.13 -12.27 -30.55
C GLU A 359 16.66 -12.36 -29.11
N HIS A 360 15.91 -13.02 -28.22
CA HIS A 360 16.22 -13.09 -26.79
C HIS A 360 16.94 -14.38 -26.37
N GLY A 361 16.94 -15.43 -27.22
CA GLY A 361 17.57 -16.71 -26.92
C GLY A 361 16.93 -17.48 -25.77
N GLN A 362 15.69 -17.15 -25.42
CA GLN A 362 14.92 -17.71 -24.30
C GLN A 362 13.53 -18.14 -24.79
N ALA A 363 12.89 -19.07 -24.08
CA ALA A 363 11.53 -19.50 -24.40
C ALA A 363 10.50 -18.44 -23.95
N PHE A 364 9.49 -18.15 -24.78
CA PHE A 364 8.47 -17.16 -24.45
C PHE A 364 7.40 -17.74 -23.51
N LEU A 365 7.50 -17.41 -22.22
CA LEU A 365 6.61 -17.92 -21.18
C LEU A 365 5.42 -16.99 -20.91
N VAL A 366 4.24 -17.59 -20.86
CA VAL A 366 2.95 -17.00 -20.47
C VAL A 366 2.41 -17.83 -19.31
N ARG A 367 2.24 -17.18 -18.14
CA ARG A 367 1.86 -17.79 -16.86
C ARG A 367 2.73 -18.98 -16.43
N GLY A 368 3.98 -19.04 -16.91
CA GLY A 368 4.95 -20.11 -16.64
C GLY A 368 5.00 -21.26 -17.67
N GLN A 369 4.13 -21.25 -18.69
CA GLN A 369 4.11 -22.23 -19.79
C GLN A 369 4.49 -21.54 -21.12
N ARG A 370 5.03 -22.25 -22.11
CA ARG A 370 5.27 -21.62 -23.43
C ARG A 370 3.93 -21.30 -24.11
N PHE A 371 3.79 -20.11 -24.68
CA PHE A 371 2.49 -19.65 -25.19
C PHE A 371 1.82 -20.62 -26.19
N LEU A 372 2.60 -21.21 -27.09
CA LEU A 372 2.08 -22.16 -28.09
C LEU A 372 1.61 -23.49 -27.48
N GLU A 373 2.22 -23.90 -26.35
CA GLU A 373 1.81 -25.09 -25.60
C GLU A 373 0.51 -24.80 -24.83
N TYR A 374 0.39 -23.62 -24.22
CA TYR A 374 -0.85 -23.14 -23.59
C TYR A 374 -2.03 -23.09 -24.58
N VAL A 375 -1.83 -22.51 -25.77
CA VAL A 375 -2.84 -22.47 -26.85
C VAL A 375 -3.28 -23.89 -27.26
N ALA A 376 -2.32 -24.80 -27.44
CA ALA A 376 -2.61 -26.19 -27.81
C ALA A 376 -3.38 -26.94 -26.70
N GLU A 377 -3.04 -26.68 -25.43
CA GLU A 377 -3.74 -27.26 -24.27
C GLU A 377 -5.17 -26.73 -24.14
N GLN A 378 -5.39 -25.42 -24.35
CA GLN A 378 -6.73 -24.82 -24.38
C GLN A 378 -7.63 -25.48 -25.45
N TRP A 379 -7.12 -25.67 -26.67
CA TRP A 379 -7.83 -26.40 -27.72
C TRP A 379 -8.04 -27.88 -27.38
N HIS A 380 -7.07 -28.54 -26.75
CA HIS A 380 -7.17 -29.93 -26.33
C HIS A 380 -8.27 -30.15 -25.27
N VAL A 381 -8.28 -29.34 -24.21
CA VAL A 381 -9.31 -29.36 -23.17
C VAL A 381 -10.70 -29.12 -23.78
N TYR A 382 -10.83 -28.10 -24.63
CA TYR A 382 -12.10 -27.82 -25.33
C TYR A 382 -12.58 -29.01 -26.17
N HIS A 383 -11.70 -29.67 -26.93
CA HIS A 383 -12.07 -30.85 -27.72
C HIS A 383 -12.44 -32.05 -26.84
N LEU A 384 -11.74 -32.28 -25.73
CA LEU A 384 -12.04 -33.33 -24.77
C LEU A 384 -13.40 -33.11 -24.09
N GLU A 385 -13.73 -31.86 -23.72
CA GLU A 385 -15.05 -31.52 -23.17
C GLU A 385 -16.18 -31.73 -24.18
N LYS A 386 -15.98 -31.38 -25.46
CA LYS A 386 -16.98 -31.64 -26.51
C LYS A 386 -17.14 -33.12 -26.83
N GLU A 387 -16.09 -33.93 -26.69
CA GLU A 387 -16.22 -35.38 -26.83
C GLU A 387 -16.92 -36.02 -25.61
N ARG A 388 -16.64 -35.54 -24.39
CA ARG A 388 -17.42 -35.88 -23.18
C ARG A 388 -18.90 -35.52 -23.34
N GLU A 389 -19.21 -34.34 -23.88
CA GLU A 389 -20.59 -33.88 -24.17
C GLU A 389 -21.30 -34.80 -25.19
N ARG A 390 -20.58 -35.30 -26.22
CA ARG A 390 -21.10 -36.27 -27.19
C ARG A 390 -21.35 -37.64 -26.55
N GLN A 391 -20.38 -38.16 -25.79
CA GLN A 391 -20.49 -39.46 -25.13
C GLN A 391 -21.62 -39.47 -24.10
N GLU A 392 -21.78 -38.41 -23.30
CA GLU A 392 -22.89 -38.30 -22.35
C GLU A 392 -24.26 -38.26 -23.06
N ARG A 393 -24.37 -37.55 -24.20
CA ARG A 393 -25.58 -37.56 -25.05
C ARG A 393 -25.87 -38.95 -25.63
N GLN A 394 -24.84 -39.68 -26.07
CA GLN A 394 -24.99 -41.06 -26.56
C GLN A 394 -25.42 -42.01 -25.44
N LEU A 395 -24.82 -41.92 -24.25
CA LEU A 395 -25.18 -42.72 -23.08
C LEU A 395 -26.62 -42.43 -22.60
N LYS A 396 -27.03 -41.16 -22.56
CA LYS A 396 -28.44 -40.78 -22.26
C LYS A 396 -29.41 -41.39 -23.27
N LYS A 397 -29.11 -41.31 -24.57
CA LYS A 397 -29.92 -41.94 -25.63
C LYS A 397 -29.93 -43.48 -25.53
N SER A 398 -28.82 -44.09 -25.14
CA SER A 398 -28.74 -45.55 -24.96
C SER A 398 -29.54 -46.01 -23.74
N ARG A 399 -29.48 -45.28 -22.62
CA ARG A 399 -30.30 -45.57 -21.42
C ARG A 399 -31.79 -45.41 -21.72
N GLN A 400 -32.18 -44.32 -22.39
CA GLN A 400 -33.56 -44.14 -22.84
C GLN A 400 -34.04 -45.32 -23.71
N MET A 401 -33.22 -45.77 -24.67
CA MET A 401 -33.54 -46.93 -25.51
C MET A 401 -33.64 -48.23 -24.70
N GLU A 402 -32.78 -48.42 -23.69
CA GLU A 402 -32.85 -49.57 -22.79
C GLU A 402 -34.11 -49.54 -21.91
N GLU A 403 -34.49 -48.37 -21.39
CA GLU A 403 -35.72 -48.15 -20.62
C GLU A 403 -36.97 -48.39 -21.47
N GLU A 404 -37.00 -47.87 -22.70
CA GLU A 404 -38.08 -48.10 -23.69
C GLU A 404 -38.19 -49.59 -24.10
N MET A 405 -37.08 -50.33 -24.13
CA MET A 405 -37.07 -51.78 -24.38
C MET A 405 -37.45 -52.60 -23.15
N ARG A 406 -37.09 -52.15 -21.94
CA ARG A 406 -37.29 -52.88 -20.67
C ARG A 406 -38.71 -52.72 -20.13
N TYR A 407 -39.30 -51.54 -20.24
CA TYR A 407 -40.64 -51.22 -19.74
C TYR A 407 -41.69 -51.08 -20.86
N GLY A 408 -41.25 -51.16 -22.12
CA GLY A 408 -42.07 -50.90 -23.30
C GLY A 408 -42.25 -49.40 -23.55
N THR A 409 -42.61 -49.05 -24.79
CA THR A 409 -43.00 -47.67 -25.11
C THR A 409 -44.36 -47.37 -24.47
N SER A 410 -44.35 -46.62 -23.36
CA SER A 410 -45.59 -46.10 -22.77
C SER A 410 -46.38 -45.34 -23.85
N PRO A 411 -47.64 -45.72 -24.13
CA PRO A 411 -48.30 -45.36 -25.38
C PRO A 411 -48.62 -43.87 -25.44
N ARG A 412 -47.75 -43.10 -26.12
CA ARG A 412 -47.96 -41.69 -26.45
C ARG A 412 -49.30 -41.54 -27.16
N THR A 413 -50.28 -41.00 -26.45
CA THR A 413 -51.70 -41.06 -26.83
C THR A 413 -51.96 -40.39 -28.19
N PRO A 414 -52.45 -41.14 -29.20
CA PRO A 414 -52.81 -40.55 -30.48
C PRO A 414 -54.10 -39.74 -30.32
N SER A 415 -54.05 -38.44 -30.59
CA SER A 415 -55.22 -37.57 -30.48
C SER A 415 -56.35 -38.04 -31.41
N LYS A 416 -57.56 -38.13 -30.85
CA LYS A 416 -58.64 -39.00 -31.34
C LYS A 416 -59.43 -38.35 -32.48
N ARG A 417 -59.23 -38.82 -33.71
CA ARG A 417 -59.93 -38.33 -34.93
C ARG A 417 -61.27 -39.07 -35.15
N ARG A 418 -62.42 -38.37 -35.04
CA ARG A 418 -63.63 -38.65 -35.86
C ARG A 418 -64.71 -37.55 -35.78
N ALA A 419 -65.12 -37.04 -36.95
CA ALA A 419 -66.48 -36.62 -37.27
C ALA A 419 -66.73 -37.03 -38.74
N LEU A 420 -68.00 -37.18 -39.16
CA LEU A 420 -68.37 -37.75 -40.47
C LEU A 420 -69.52 -36.98 -41.14
N GLY A 421 -69.51 -36.95 -42.47
CA GLY A 421 -70.54 -36.36 -43.34
C GLY A 421 -70.02 -35.17 -44.17
N LEU A 422 -70.52 -34.91 -45.38
CA LEU A 422 -71.52 -35.65 -46.18
C LEU A 422 -71.38 -35.30 -47.69
N THR A 423 -71.74 -36.23 -48.58
CA THR A 423 -72.11 -36.03 -50.02
C THR A 423 -71.12 -35.42 -51.04
N THR A 424 -71.31 -35.83 -52.31
CA THR A 424 -70.62 -35.40 -53.56
C THR A 424 -71.65 -34.66 -54.48
N PRO A 425 -71.46 -34.34 -55.79
CA PRO A 425 -70.30 -34.48 -56.71
C PRO A 425 -70.04 -33.27 -57.69
N SER A 426 -69.07 -33.45 -58.60
CA SER A 426 -69.02 -32.91 -59.99
C SER A 426 -68.70 -31.43 -60.28
N LYS A 427 -67.54 -31.20 -60.93
CA LYS A 427 -67.50 -30.80 -62.36
C LYS A 427 -66.12 -31.05 -63.00
N ALA A 428 -66.06 -31.25 -64.31
CA ALA A 428 -64.84 -31.66 -65.02
C ALA A 428 -64.49 -30.79 -66.25
N ARG A 429 -63.18 -30.66 -66.54
CA ARG A 429 -62.55 -30.27 -67.82
C ARG A 429 -61.08 -30.76 -67.72
N ARG A 430 -60.60 -31.81 -68.42
CA ARG A 430 -60.28 -31.94 -69.87
C ARG A 430 -59.39 -30.78 -70.35
N PHE A 431 -58.23 -30.96 -70.98
CA PHE A 431 -57.38 -32.11 -71.40
C PHE A 431 -55.92 -31.57 -71.55
N ASN A 432 -54.80 -32.30 -71.70
CA ASN A 432 -54.43 -33.73 -71.90
C ASN A 432 -53.25 -34.07 -70.89
N ILE A 433 -52.37 -35.11 -70.89
CA ILE A 433 -51.78 -36.09 -71.85
C ILE A 433 -50.74 -35.43 -72.81
N THR A 434 -49.58 -35.99 -73.21
CA THR A 434 -48.85 -37.27 -73.03
C THR A 434 -47.86 -37.24 -71.84
N ALA A 435 -47.51 -38.33 -71.12
CA ALA A 435 -46.92 -39.62 -71.52
C ALA A 435 -45.50 -39.48 -72.16
N SER A 436 -44.49 -40.30 -71.83
CA SER A 436 -44.53 -41.67 -71.25
C SER A 436 -43.37 -42.03 -70.30
N THR A 437 -43.72 -42.61 -69.13
CA THR A 437 -43.11 -43.71 -68.32
C THR A 437 -41.57 -43.91 -68.11
N PRO A 438 -41.15 -44.56 -67.00
CA PRO A 438 -39.76 -44.55 -66.51
C PRO A 438 -39.04 -45.93 -66.54
N ASN A 439 -37.79 -45.95 -66.06
CA ASN A 439 -37.14 -47.06 -65.32
C ASN A 439 -36.01 -46.44 -64.43
N SER A 440 -35.69 -46.88 -63.19
CA SER A 440 -35.48 -48.22 -62.63
C SER A 440 -34.17 -48.87 -63.15
N THR A 441 -33.23 -49.41 -62.38
CA THR A 441 -33.08 -49.57 -60.91
C THR A 441 -31.61 -49.97 -60.58
N ILE A 442 -31.12 -49.61 -59.38
CA ILE A 442 -29.95 -50.15 -58.62
C ILE A 442 -28.69 -50.65 -59.41
N ARG A 443 -27.53 -50.02 -59.13
CA ARG A 443 -26.38 -50.76 -58.55
C ARG A 443 -25.39 -49.87 -57.79
N SER A 444 -24.68 -50.49 -56.86
CA SER A 444 -23.58 -49.91 -56.09
C SER A 444 -22.38 -50.87 -56.08
N VAL A 445 -21.32 -50.43 -55.39
CA VAL A 445 -20.11 -51.14 -54.90
C VAL A 445 -19.01 -51.63 -55.86
N LEU A 446 -17.79 -51.35 -55.38
CA LEU A 446 -16.45 -51.89 -55.68
C LEU A 446 -15.71 -51.45 -56.97
N GLY A 447 -14.43 -51.09 -56.74
CA GLY A 447 -13.45 -50.60 -57.72
C GLY A 447 -12.58 -49.51 -57.07
N GLY A 448 -11.28 -49.74 -56.87
CA GLY A 448 -10.39 -48.81 -56.16
C GLY A 448 -8.92 -48.92 -56.57
N SER A 449 -8.11 -47.94 -56.14
CA SER A 449 -6.74 -47.69 -56.61
C SER A 449 -6.69 -47.18 -58.07
N VAL A 450 -5.69 -46.43 -58.56
CA VAL A 450 -4.35 -46.07 -58.01
C VAL A 450 -4.05 -44.58 -58.27
N PHE A 451 -2.94 -44.07 -57.71
CA PHE A 451 -2.30 -42.78 -57.99
C PHE A 451 -2.19 -42.42 -59.49
N SER A 452 -2.31 -41.13 -59.83
CA SER A 452 -1.14 -40.27 -60.23
C SER A 452 -1.56 -38.88 -60.73
N SER A 453 -0.84 -37.85 -60.29
CA SER A 453 -0.73 -36.56 -60.99
C SER A 453 0.55 -36.55 -61.84
N PRO A 454 0.60 -35.74 -62.91
CA PRO A 454 1.74 -34.79 -63.00
C PRO A 454 1.31 -33.39 -63.45
N ALA A 455 2.13 -32.39 -63.12
CA ALA A 455 1.96 -31.00 -63.51
C ALA A 455 2.95 -30.57 -64.61
N SER A 456 2.65 -29.49 -65.35
CA SER A 456 3.66 -28.63 -65.99
C SER A 456 3.04 -27.33 -66.55
N HIS A 457 3.87 -26.29 -66.67
CA HIS A 457 3.53 -24.88 -66.93
C HIS A 457 4.76 -24.16 -67.55
N PRO A 458 4.66 -22.87 -67.97
CA PRO A 458 3.47 -22.14 -68.43
C PRO A 458 3.55 -21.31 -69.74
N PRO A 459 4.69 -21.06 -70.43
CA PRO A 459 5.09 -19.66 -70.64
C PRO A 459 4.96 -19.12 -72.07
N LEU A 460 4.53 -17.86 -72.23
CA LEU A 460 5.34 -16.78 -72.83
C LEU A 460 4.69 -15.38 -72.69
N SER A 461 5.42 -14.33 -73.10
CA SER A 461 5.16 -12.91 -72.81
C SER A 461 4.57 -12.12 -74.01
N GLY A 462 3.89 -11.00 -73.75
CA GLY A 462 3.14 -10.21 -74.75
C GLY A 462 3.73 -8.83 -75.12
N ARG A 463 2.96 -7.99 -75.86
CA ARG A 463 3.17 -6.53 -76.08
C ARG A 463 2.00 -5.84 -76.83
N LYS A 464 2.05 -4.50 -76.98
CA LYS A 464 1.01 -3.59 -77.57
C LYS A 464 1.35 -3.18 -79.04
N PRO A 465 0.37 -2.73 -79.87
CA PRO A 465 0.07 -1.28 -80.11
C PRO A 465 -1.46 -0.98 -80.12
N LEU A 466 -2.05 0.24 -80.24
CA LEU A 466 -1.65 1.66 -80.45
C LEU A 466 -1.66 2.25 -81.90
N ARG A 467 -2.74 2.98 -82.31
CA ARG A 467 -2.68 4.33 -82.96
C ARG A 467 -4.05 5.02 -83.22
N THR A 468 -4.01 6.32 -83.56
CA THR A 468 -5.13 7.28 -83.78
C THR A 468 -5.12 7.87 -85.21
N PRO A 469 -6.08 8.74 -85.59
CA PRO A 469 -5.93 10.22 -85.47
C PRO A 469 -7.16 10.86 -84.74
N SER A 470 -7.51 12.16 -84.72
CA SER A 470 -7.10 13.36 -85.50
C SER A 470 -7.29 14.69 -84.69
N ARG A 471 -7.48 15.84 -85.37
CA ARG A 471 -7.60 17.25 -84.89
C ARG A 471 -8.70 17.98 -85.72
N THR A 472 -9.16 19.24 -85.52
CA THR A 472 -8.56 20.49 -84.97
C THR A 472 -9.61 21.52 -84.44
N ALA A 473 -9.22 22.33 -83.42
CA ALA A 473 -9.42 23.80 -83.20
C ALA A 473 -10.80 24.49 -83.48
N THR A 474 -11.32 25.54 -82.80
CA THR A 474 -10.90 26.49 -81.70
C THR A 474 -12.20 27.11 -81.08
N LYS A 475 -12.34 28.16 -80.24
CA LYS A 475 -11.55 29.27 -79.60
C LYS A 475 -12.29 29.73 -78.29
N PRO A 476 -11.71 30.57 -77.39
CA PRO A 476 -12.33 31.02 -76.10
C PRO A 476 -12.75 32.53 -76.13
N PRO A 477 -12.99 33.31 -75.02
CA PRO A 477 -13.03 33.06 -73.55
C PRO A 477 -14.22 33.72 -72.75
N HIS A 478 -14.12 33.80 -71.39
CA HIS A 478 -14.90 34.59 -70.38
C HIS A 478 -16.33 34.12 -69.96
N GLN A 479 -16.90 34.41 -68.76
CA GLN A 479 -16.38 34.72 -67.40
C GLN A 479 -17.54 34.83 -66.35
N GLY A 480 -17.32 34.46 -65.07
CA GLY A 480 -18.20 34.76 -63.91
C GLY A 480 -19.24 33.68 -63.56
N ARG A 481 -19.76 33.55 -62.32
CA ARG A 481 -19.90 34.51 -61.19
C ARG A 481 -19.93 33.81 -59.81
N LEU A 482 -19.78 34.61 -58.73
CA LEU A 482 -19.83 34.36 -57.26
C LEU A 482 -20.84 33.27 -56.78
N GLU A 483 -20.59 32.45 -55.74
CA GLU A 483 -19.97 32.64 -54.39
C GLU A 483 -20.95 33.15 -53.30
N HIS A 484 -21.00 32.45 -52.15
CA HIS A 484 -21.08 33.08 -50.81
C HIS A 484 -20.63 32.12 -49.70
N ASN A 485 -19.59 32.50 -48.94
CA ASN A 485 -19.21 31.87 -47.65
C ASN A 485 -19.64 32.76 -46.47
N LYS A 486 -19.58 32.23 -45.23
CA LYS A 486 -19.51 33.06 -44.02
C LYS A 486 -18.85 32.35 -42.84
N GLU A 487 -17.67 32.83 -42.47
CA GLU A 487 -16.90 32.50 -41.25
C GLU A 487 -17.24 33.54 -40.14
N ASN A 488 -16.59 33.68 -38.97
CA ASN A 488 -15.35 33.10 -38.43
C ASN A 488 -15.35 33.10 -36.87
N VAL A 489 -14.27 32.58 -36.27
CA VAL A 489 -13.92 32.49 -34.84
C VAL A 489 -13.21 33.76 -34.35
N SER A 490 -13.21 34.03 -33.03
CA SER A 490 -12.19 34.88 -32.36
C SER A 490 -12.03 34.55 -30.87
N GLN A 491 -10.82 34.75 -30.32
CA GLN A 491 -10.47 34.77 -28.89
C GLN A 491 -9.87 36.15 -28.55
N LEU A 492 -9.80 36.55 -27.26
CA LEU A 492 -8.62 37.22 -26.63
C LEU A 492 -8.84 37.58 -25.13
N ASN A 493 -7.78 38.11 -24.48
CA ASN A 493 -7.58 38.22 -23.03
C ASN A 493 -7.86 39.63 -22.44
N GLY A 494 -7.97 39.80 -21.11
CA GLY A 494 -7.86 41.10 -20.43
C GLY A 494 -8.22 41.16 -18.92
N THR A 495 -7.30 41.65 -18.08
CA THR A 495 -7.35 41.66 -16.58
C THR A 495 -7.76 43.03 -15.99
N ALA A 496 -8.51 43.10 -14.85
CA ALA A 496 -8.30 44.08 -13.73
C ALA A 496 -9.31 44.06 -12.53
N LEU A 497 -8.80 43.71 -11.33
CA LEU A 497 -9.02 44.22 -9.94
C LEU A 497 -10.33 44.89 -9.39
N SER A 498 -10.74 44.38 -8.20
CA SER A 498 -11.17 45.09 -6.95
C SER A 498 -12.65 45.48 -6.65
N GLY A 499 -13.14 45.18 -5.42
CA GLY A 499 -14.12 46.02 -4.70
C GLY A 499 -15.30 45.38 -3.89
N GLY A 500 -15.18 45.23 -2.56
CA GLY A 500 -16.19 45.71 -1.57
C GLY A 500 -17.43 44.88 -1.09
N CYS A 501 -17.29 44.24 0.09
CA CYS A 501 -18.20 44.26 1.28
C CYS A 501 -19.74 43.96 1.26
N THR A 502 -20.15 42.92 2.03
CA THR A 502 -21.37 42.83 2.93
C THR A 502 -22.80 42.85 2.30
N SER A 503 -23.89 42.36 2.91
CA SER A 503 -24.18 41.73 4.23
C SER A 503 -25.46 40.85 4.23
N THR A 504 -25.67 40.09 5.33
CA THR A 504 -26.90 39.49 5.95
C THR A 504 -28.11 39.00 5.10
N ALA A 505 -28.71 37.86 5.52
CA ALA A 505 -29.95 37.25 4.99
C ALA A 505 -31.20 37.60 5.87
N PRO A 506 -32.39 36.93 5.80
CA PRO A 506 -32.99 36.02 4.78
C PRO A 506 -34.47 36.38 4.41
N LEU A 507 -35.14 35.62 3.51
CA LEU A 507 -36.48 35.00 3.73
C LEU A 507 -37.13 34.35 2.47
N GLN A 508 -37.81 33.21 2.70
CA GLN A 508 -38.92 32.55 1.99
C GLN A 508 -38.79 32.05 0.51
N ARG A 509 -39.45 30.90 0.28
CA ARG A 509 -39.74 30.25 -1.03
C ARG A 509 -41.21 30.49 -1.42
N PRO A 510 -41.56 30.32 -2.70
CA PRO A 510 -42.51 29.23 -3.02
C PRO A 510 -41.88 28.13 -3.90
N CYS A 511 -42.50 26.95 -3.94
CA CYS A 511 -42.02 25.81 -4.73
C CYS A 511 -42.58 25.81 -6.17
N GLY A 512 -41.73 25.48 -7.14
CA GLY A 512 -42.11 25.05 -8.49
C GLY A 512 -41.46 23.70 -8.80
N ILE A 513 -42.11 22.85 -9.59
CA ILE A 513 -41.72 21.45 -9.81
C ILE A 513 -40.98 21.29 -11.15
N ASN A 514 -40.06 20.32 -11.22
CA ASN A 514 -39.19 19.93 -12.35
C ASN A 514 -37.88 20.72 -12.54
N SER A 515 -36.79 20.22 -11.94
CA SER A 515 -35.50 20.09 -12.63
C SER A 515 -34.68 18.96 -11.98
N VAL A 516 -33.62 18.49 -12.65
CA VAL A 516 -32.85 17.30 -12.27
C VAL A 516 -31.38 17.63 -12.00
N ALA A 517 -30.81 16.95 -11.00
CA ALA A 517 -29.39 16.81 -10.66
C ALA A 517 -28.70 17.86 -9.75
N SER A 518 -27.82 17.30 -8.91
CA SER A 518 -26.61 17.88 -8.29
C SER A 518 -26.70 18.78 -7.05
N THR A 519 -26.51 18.18 -5.87
CA THR A 519 -25.28 18.42 -5.08
C THR A 519 -24.98 17.22 -4.17
N TYR A 520 -23.69 16.86 -4.03
CA TYR A 520 -23.22 15.74 -3.17
C TYR A 520 -23.60 15.92 -1.67
N SER A 521 -23.81 17.16 -1.21
CA SER A 521 -24.03 17.50 0.19
C SER A 521 -25.36 17.01 0.79
N GLU A 522 -26.40 16.72 -0.01
CA GLU A 522 -27.66 16.17 0.55
C GLU A 522 -27.51 14.69 0.93
N PHE A 523 -26.79 13.90 0.12
CA PHE A 523 -26.51 12.48 0.39
C PHE A 523 -25.81 12.27 1.74
N ALA A 524 -24.79 13.10 2.05
CA ALA A 524 -24.09 13.08 3.33
C ALA A 524 -25.02 13.35 4.55
N ARG A 525 -26.06 14.18 4.38
CA ARG A 525 -27.03 14.50 5.45
C ARG A 525 -28.05 13.39 5.68
N GLU A 526 -28.34 12.54 4.69
CA GLU A 526 -29.19 11.36 4.89
C GLU A 526 -28.44 10.23 5.60
N LEU A 527 -27.18 9.96 5.22
CA LEU A 527 -26.32 8.99 5.92
C LEU A 527 -26.19 9.32 7.43
N SER A 528 -26.02 10.61 7.75
CA SER A 528 -25.96 11.10 9.14
C SER A 528 -27.28 10.97 9.92
N LYS A 529 -28.43 10.80 9.24
CA LYS A 529 -29.72 10.50 9.89
C LYS A 529 -29.92 9.00 10.09
N ALA A 530 -29.52 8.17 9.12
CA ALA A 530 -29.61 6.71 9.22
C ALA A 530 -28.80 6.16 10.41
N SER A 531 -27.67 6.81 10.74
CA SER A 531 -26.78 6.38 11.84
C SER A 531 -27.32 6.60 13.26
N LYS A 532 -28.57 7.06 13.46
CA LYS A 532 -29.15 7.39 14.80
C LYS A 532 -30.39 6.59 15.21
N SER A 533 -30.71 5.49 14.52
CA SER A 533 -31.75 4.54 14.99
C SER A 533 -31.12 3.34 15.71
N GLU A 534 -31.37 3.20 17.02
CA GLU A 534 -30.97 2.02 17.78
C GLU A 534 -31.72 0.75 17.32
N PRO A 535 -31.03 -0.37 17.04
CA PRO A 535 -31.68 -1.64 16.77
C PRO A 535 -32.13 -2.31 18.08
N ARG A 536 -33.44 -2.41 18.28
CA ARG A 536 -34.05 -3.16 19.39
C ARG A 536 -33.65 -4.64 19.29
N SER A 537 -33.03 -5.20 20.33
CA SER A 537 -32.54 -6.59 20.35
C SER A 537 -33.68 -7.62 20.46
N GLY A 538 -34.13 -8.12 19.30
CA GLY A 538 -35.06 -9.24 19.21
C GLY A 538 -34.36 -10.58 19.48
N ILE A 539 -34.64 -11.21 20.62
CA ILE A 539 -34.17 -12.56 20.94
C ILE A 539 -34.96 -13.58 20.12
N LEU A 540 -34.27 -14.41 19.34
CA LEU A 540 -34.82 -15.61 18.71
C LEU A 540 -33.98 -16.83 19.10
N ASN A 541 -34.61 -17.76 19.80
CA ASN A 541 -34.00 -19.04 20.18
C ASN A 541 -34.20 -20.06 19.06
N SER A 542 -33.11 -20.68 18.59
CA SER A 542 -33.16 -21.82 17.66
C SER A 542 -32.45 -23.02 18.25
N THR A 543 -33.22 -23.98 18.76
CA THR A 543 -32.73 -25.29 19.19
C THR A 543 -32.42 -26.14 17.96
N ALA A 544 -31.23 -26.75 17.92
CA ALA A 544 -30.89 -27.79 16.94
C ALA A 544 -30.43 -29.06 17.69
N SER A 545 -31.08 -30.18 17.41
CA SER A 545 -30.89 -31.45 18.10
C SER A 545 -29.97 -32.41 17.35
N ASN A 546 -29.08 -33.09 18.06
CA ASN A 546 -28.40 -34.29 17.55
C ASN A 546 -29.37 -35.48 17.45
N ILE A 547 -29.21 -36.27 16.39
CA ILE A 547 -29.47 -37.72 16.23
C ILE A 547 -28.75 -38.07 14.90
N GLU A 548 -27.62 -38.77 14.86
CA GLU A 548 -27.32 -40.16 15.28
C GLU A 548 -27.56 -41.18 14.15
N SER A 549 -26.48 -41.46 13.39
CA SER A 549 -26.18 -42.69 12.63
C SER A 549 -24.72 -42.65 12.19
#